data_AF-A0A962YCA6-F1
#
_entry.id   AF-A0A962YCA6-F1
#
_cell.length_a   1.000
_cell.length_b   1.000
_cell.length_c   1.000
_cell.angle_alpha   90.00
_cell.angle_beta   90.00
_cell.angle_gamma   90.00
#
_symmetry.space_group_name_H-M   'P 1'
#
loop_
_entity.id
_entity.type
_entity.pdbx_description
1 polymer ?
#
loop_
_entity_poly.entity_id
_entity_poly.type
_entity_poly.pdbx_seq_one_letter_code
_entity_poly.pdbx_strand_id
1 'polypeptide(L)'
;DFVVVMYLGRVMESGPVDAIFHQPQHPYTRALLESIPSLKTARHSRLPTIAGSIPHPFNRPPGCPFAQRCPDRMPECERKLPALVPLNEQQAVSCFKYHDQIDTQSGAKHA
;
A
#
# COMPACT_ATOMS: atom_id res chain seq x y z
N ASP A 1 1.93 12.12 -15.39
CA ASP A 1 2.98 11.44 -14.62
C ASP A 1 2.42 10.32 -13.77
N PHE A 2 3.19 9.24 -13.63
CA PHE A 2 2.78 7.99 -12.98
C PHE A 2 3.87 7.54 -12.01
N VAL A 3 3.49 6.96 -10.87
CA VAL A 3 4.43 6.48 -9.87
C VAL A 3 4.10 5.06 -9.40
N VAL A 4 5.14 4.35 -8.99
CA VAL A 4 5.05 3.01 -8.43
C VAL A 4 5.71 3.02 -7.06
N VAL A 5 4.95 2.66 -6.04
CA VAL A 5 5.42 2.55 -4.66
C VAL A 5 5.81 1.11 -4.40
N MET A 6 7.07 0.90 -4.02
CA MET A 6 7.63 -0.44 -3.81
C MET A 6 8.05 -0.67 -2.35
N TYR A 7 7.92 -1.92 -1.90
CA TYR A 7 8.46 -2.37 -0.62
C TYR A 7 8.98 -3.82 -0.72
N LEU A 8 10.21 -4.05 -0.28
CA LEU A 8 10.93 -5.32 -0.41
C LEU A 8 10.82 -5.94 -1.82
N GLY A 9 10.99 -5.10 -2.85
CA GLY A 9 10.97 -5.53 -4.25
C GLY A 9 9.60 -5.91 -4.81
N ARG A 10 8.50 -5.55 -4.15
CA ARG A 10 7.13 -5.76 -4.66
C ARG A 10 6.41 -4.42 -4.81
N VAL A 11 5.54 -4.32 -5.81
CA VAL A 11 4.64 -3.17 -5.98
C VAL A 11 3.57 -3.22 -4.89
N MET A 12 3.49 -2.16 -4.09
CA MET A 12 2.46 -1.99 -3.05
C MET A 12 1.28 -1.19 -3.58
N GLU A 13 1.57 -0.17 -4.39
CA GLU A 13 0.58 0.72 -4.98
C GLU A 13 1.15 1.38 -6.24
N SER A 14 0.30 1.68 -7.21
CA SER A 14 0.68 2.36 -8.44
C SER A 14 -0.47 3.22 -8.97
N GLY A 15 -0.17 4.39 -9.50
CA GLY A 15 -1.17 5.28 -10.07
C GLY A 15 -0.63 6.63 -10.51
N PRO A 16 -1.50 7.54 -10.98
CA PRO A 16 -1.16 8.94 -11.21
C PRO A 16 -0.57 9.55 -9.94
N VAL A 17 0.42 10.45 -10.10
CA VAL A 17 1.04 11.17 -8.97
C VAL A 17 -0.02 11.76 -8.04
N ASP A 18 -1.01 12.44 -8.61
CA ASP A 18 -2.07 13.10 -7.84
C ASP A 18 -2.86 12.13 -6.96
N ALA A 19 -3.26 10.99 -7.51
CA ALA A 19 -3.99 9.95 -6.77
C ALA A 19 -3.15 9.37 -5.63
N ILE A 20 -1.87 9.11 -5.89
CA ILE A 20 -0.97 8.52 -4.88
C ILE A 20 -0.68 9.50 -3.75
N PHE A 21 -0.50 10.79 -4.03
CA PHE A 21 -0.21 11.80 -3.01
C PHE A 21 -1.44 12.21 -2.19
N HIS A 22 -2.63 12.28 -2.81
CA HIS A 22 -3.83 12.78 -2.15
C HIS A 22 -4.77 11.69 -1.65
N GLN A 23 -4.78 10.52 -2.28
CA GLN A 23 -5.65 9.39 -1.92
C GLN A 23 -4.88 8.04 -1.92
N PRO A 24 -3.78 7.93 -1.16
CA PRO A 24 -3.03 6.68 -1.01
C PRO A 24 -3.88 5.58 -0.35
N GLN A 25 -3.89 4.40 -0.97
CA GLN A 25 -4.79 3.30 -0.60
C GLN A 25 -4.07 2.22 0.21
N HIS A 26 -2.78 2.00 -0.04
CA HIS A 26 -2.00 1.04 0.72
C HIS A 26 -1.54 1.66 2.06
N PRO A 27 -1.66 0.96 3.21
CA PRO A 27 -1.20 1.46 4.51
C PRO A 27 0.27 1.89 4.53
N TYR A 28 1.14 1.19 3.80
CA TYR A 28 2.54 1.59 3.59
C TYR A 28 2.68 2.96 2.89
N THR A 29 1.94 3.19 1.79
CA THR A 29 1.98 4.46 1.04
C THR A 29 1.52 5.62 1.91
N ARG A 30 0.41 5.44 2.66
CA ARG A 30 -0.06 6.41 3.65
C ARG A 30 1.03 6.77 4.64
N ALA A 31 1.64 5.76 5.25
CA ALA A 31 2.65 5.97 6.29
C ALA A 31 3.94 6.62 5.74
N LEU A 32 4.32 6.34 4.48
CA LEU A 32 5.40 7.06 3.81
C LEU A 32 5.08 8.56 3.66
N LEU A 33 3.89 8.89 3.17
CA LEU A 33 3.49 10.28 2.92
C LEU A 33 3.29 11.06 4.22
N GLU A 34 2.76 10.42 5.27
CA GLU A 34 2.65 10.99 6.62
C GLU A 34 4.01 11.28 7.26
N SER A 35 5.07 10.57 6.82
CA SER A 35 6.45 10.80 7.29
C SER A 35 7.12 11.99 6.59
N ILE A 36 6.48 12.61 5.59
CA ILE A 36 7.03 13.76 4.85
C ILE A 36 6.72 15.06 5.62
N PRO A 37 7.73 15.87 5.97
CA PRO A 37 7.49 17.17 6.59
C PRO A 37 6.67 18.09 5.67
N SER A 38 5.68 18.79 6.23
CA SER A 38 4.89 19.79 5.49
C SER A 38 5.13 21.20 6.05
N LEU A 39 4.82 22.24 5.27
CA LEU A 39 4.87 23.63 5.75
C LEU A 39 3.90 23.91 6.90
N LYS A 40 2.86 23.07 7.06
CA LYS A 40 1.88 23.14 8.16
C LYS A 40 2.37 22.43 9.43
N THR A 41 3.41 21.61 9.31
CA THR A 41 3.98 20.88 10.44
C THR A 41 4.74 21.86 11.33
N ALA A 42 4.35 21.98 12.60
CA ALA A 42 5.00 22.88 13.54
C ALA A 42 6.51 22.60 13.61
N ARG A 43 7.34 23.66 13.63
CA ARG A 43 8.78 23.49 13.85
C ARG A 43 8.99 22.71 15.15
N HIS A 44 9.81 21.66 15.08
CA HIS A 44 10.13 20.73 16.18
C HIS A 44 9.05 19.70 16.59
N SER A 45 7.95 19.52 15.85
CA SER A 45 7.05 18.38 16.10
C SER A 45 7.67 17.05 15.62
N ARG A 46 7.48 15.97 16.38
CA ARG A 46 7.86 14.62 15.94
C ARG A 46 6.96 14.18 14.79
N LEU A 47 7.57 13.77 13.68
CA LEU A 47 6.85 13.18 12.55
C LEU A 47 6.41 11.75 12.91
N PRO A 48 5.23 11.32 12.44
CA PRO A 48 4.86 9.91 12.48
C PRO A 48 5.95 9.08 11.80
N THR A 49 6.37 7.99 12.42
CA THR A 49 7.30 7.04 11.81
C THR A 49 6.60 5.71 11.62
N ILE A 50 7.00 4.99 10.57
CA ILE A 50 6.49 3.64 10.35
C ILE A 50 7.12 2.71 11.39
N ALA A 51 6.34 2.30 12.38
CA ALA A 51 6.79 1.46 13.49
C ALA A 51 7.37 0.11 13.04
N GLY A 52 8.20 -0.49 13.90
CA GLY A 52 8.83 -1.79 13.68
C GLY A 52 10.08 -1.76 12.79
N SER A 53 10.76 -2.91 12.71
CA SER A 53 11.96 -3.10 11.88
C SER A 53 11.63 -3.59 10.48
N ILE A 54 12.46 -3.24 9.50
CA ILE A 54 12.36 -3.77 8.13
C ILE A 54 12.82 -5.24 8.15
N PRO A 55 12.03 -6.20 7.63
CA PRO A 55 12.46 -7.58 7.50
C PRO A 55 13.70 -7.71 6.63
N HIS A 56 14.57 -8.66 6.95
CA HIS A 56 15.74 -8.95 6.12
C HIS A 56 15.29 -9.38 4.70
N PRO A 57 15.86 -8.85 3.61
CA PRO A 57 15.40 -9.13 2.25
C PRO A 57 15.38 -10.62 1.87
N PHE A 58 16.32 -11.40 2.43
CA PHE A 58 16.42 -12.85 2.22
C PHE A 58 15.46 -13.66 3.11
N ASN A 59 14.92 -13.08 4.17
CA ASN A 59 13.95 -13.70 5.07
C ASN A 59 12.57 -13.04 4.89
N ARG A 60 12.06 -13.08 3.65
CA ARG A 60 10.77 -12.49 3.31
C ARG A 60 9.64 -13.29 3.97
N PRO A 61 8.66 -12.65 4.62
CA PRO A 61 7.49 -13.36 5.12
C PRO A 61 6.73 -14.01 3.95
N PRO A 62 6.06 -15.16 4.18
CA PRO A 62 5.31 -15.85 3.14
C PRO A 62 4.08 -15.05 2.67
N GLY A 63 3.56 -14.16 3.51
CA GLY A 63 2.43 -13.28 3.21
C GLY A 63 2.81 -11.88 2.74
N CYS A 64 1.89 -10.92 2.92
CA CYS A 64 2.12 -9.50 2.66
C CYS A 64 3.41 -9.02 3.34
N PRO A 65 4.38 -8.45 2.60
CA PRO A 65 5.67 -8.05 3.16
C PRO A 65 5.55 -6.94 4.21
N PHE A 66 4.48 -6.15 4.17
CA PHE A 66 4.21 -5.08 5.12
C PHE A 66 3.38 -5.53 6.34
N ALA A 67 2.93 -6.78 6.41
CA ALA A 67 1.97 -7.25 7.41
C ALA A 67 2.37 -6.91 8.86
N GLN A 68 3.64 -7.11 9.24
CA GLN A 68 4.13 -6.87 10.60
C GLN A 68 4.14 -5.39 11.03
N ARG A 69 3.97 -4.46 10.08
CA ARG A 69 3.96 -3.01 10.29
C ARG A 69 2.64 -2.36 9.87
N CYS A 70 1.69 -3.19 9.40
CA CYS A 70 0.43 -2.73 8.85
C CYS A 70 -0.59 -2.54 9.98
N PRO A 71 -1.19 -1.34 10.15
CA PRO A 71 -2.27 -1.14 11.10
C PRO A 71 -3.55 -1.90 10.71
N ASP A 72 -3.73 -2.18 9.41
CA ASP A 72 -4.90 -2.87 8.85
C ASP A 72 -4.62 -4.37 8.60
N ARG A 73 -3.70 -4.98 9.39
CA ARG A 73 -3.31 -6.39 9.22
C ARG A 73 -4.50 -7.33 9.49
N MET A 74 -4.70 -8.31 8.61
CA MET A 74 -5.67 -9.41 8.76
C MET A 74 -4.98 -10.78 8.65
N PRO A 75 -5.60 -11.88 9.11
CA PRO A 75 -4.98 -13.22 9.10
C PRO A 75 -4.50 -13.71 7.72
N GLU A 76 -5.12 -13.25 6.63
CA GLU A 76 -4.72 -13.53 5.25
C GLU A 76 -3.35 -12.92 4.94
N CYS A 77 -3.06 -11.73 5.47
CA CYS A 77 -1.81 -11.00 5.25
C CYS A 77 -0.58 -11.78 5.72
N GLU A 78 -0.71 -12.70 6.67
CA GLU A 78 0.42 -13.50 7.18
C GLU A 78 0.68 -14.74 6.32
N ARG A 79 -0.37 -15.23 5.65
CA ARG A 79 -0.35 -16.54 4.97
C ARG A 79 -0.25 -16.44 3.45
N LYS A 80 -0.70 -15.33 2.86
CA LYS A 80 -0.80 -15.16 1.40
C LYS A 80 -0.27 -13.81 0.96
N LEU A 81 0.23 -13.76 -0.26
CA LEU A 81 0.62 -12.52 -0.92
C LEU A 81 -0.61 -11.89 -1.59
N PRO A 82 -0.93 -10.62 -1.32
CA PRO A 82 -2.00 -9.95 -2.04
C PRO A 82 -1.60 -9.72 -3.49
N ALA A 83 -2.48 -10.07 -4.43
CA ALA A 83 -2.38 -9.64 -5.82
C ALA A 83 -2.44 -8.11 -5.92
N LEU A 84 -1.78 -7.55 -6.94
CA LEU A 84 -1.97 -6.15 -7.35
C LEU A 84 -3.29 -6.07 -8.10
N VAL A 85 -4.24 -5.32 -7.56
CA VAL A 85 -5.61 -5.27 -8.07
C VAL A 85 -5.99 -3.84 -8.45
N PRO A 86 -6.71 -3.64 -9.57
CA PRO A 86 -7.16 -2.30 -9.95
C PRO A 86 -8.22 -1.82 -8.97
N LEU A 87 -8.11 -0.56 -8.53
CA LEU A 87 -9.15 0.17 -7.80
C LEU A 87 -10.03 0.99 -8.74
N ASN A 88 -9.44 1.42 -9.85
CA ASN A 88 -10.07 2.10 -10.98
C ASN A 88 -9.19 1.91 -12.23
N GLU A 89 -9.46 2.64 -13.31
CA GLU A 89 -8.72 2.52 -14.58
C GLU A 89 -7.23 2.88 -14.49
N GLN A 90 -6.82 3.65 -13.48
CA GLN A 90 -5.49 4.26 -13.40
C GLN A 90 -4.75 3.90 -12.12
N GLN A 91 -5.42 3.41 -11.08
CA GLN A 91 -4.81 3.08 -9.79
C GLN A 91 -4.97 1.60 -9.45
N ALA A 92 -3.91 1.00 -8.94
CA ALA A 92 -3.88 -0.38 -8.47
C ALA A 92 -3.15 -0.50 -7.13
N VAL A 93 -3.56 -1.47 -6.31
CA VAL A 93 -3.04 -1.68 -4.96
C VAL A 93 -2.83 -3.17 -4.67
N SER A 94 -1.76 -3.51 -3.95
CA SER A 94 -1.48 -4.87 -3.48
C SER A 94 -1.88 -4.98 -2.01
N CYS A 95 -3.18 -5.11 -1.72
CA CYS A 95 -3.71 -5.19 -0.36
C CYS A 95 -5.03 -5.98 -0.29
N PHE A 96 -5.14 -6.92 0.66
CA PHE A 96 -6.33 -7.77 0.81
C PHE A 96 -7.61 -6.99 1.15
N LYS A 97 -7.50 -5.79 1.74
CA LYS A 97 -8.65 -4.91 2.01
C LYS A 97 -9.51 -4.64 0.77
N TYR A 98 -8.94 -4.75 -0.43
CA TYR A 98 -9.61 -4.44 -1.70
C TYR A 98 -9.87 -5.68 -2.57
N HIS A 99 -9.64 -6.90 -2.07
CA HIS A 99 -9.85 -8.11 -2.86
C HIS A 99 -11.33 -8.46 -3.03
N ASP A 100 -12.18 -8.20 -2.03
CA ASP A 100 -13.62 -8.44 -2.11
C ASP A 100 -14.35 -7.50 -3.10
N GLN A 101 -13.73 -6.37 -3.46
CA GLN A 101 -14.33 -5.38 -4.36
C GLN A 101 -14.23 -5.76 -5.84
N ILE A 102 -13.43 -6.78 -6.17
CA ILE A 102 -13.14 -7.22 -7.55
C ILE A 102 -14.25 -8.12 -8.08
N ASP A 103 -14.91 -8.91 -7.22
CA ASP A 103 -16.01 -9.79 -7.62
C ASP A 103 -17.20 -8.99 -8.19
N THR A 104 -17.37 -7.73 -7.80
CA THR A 104 -18.39 -6.82 -8.32
C THR A 104 -18.06 -6.13 -9.66
N GLN A 105 -16.79 -6.08 -10.08
CA GLN A 105 -16.38 -5.34 -11.30
C GLN A 105 -15.89 -6.24 -12.44
N SER A 106 -15.68 -7.53 -12.21
CA SER A 106 -15.22 -8.48 -13.26
C SER A 106 -16.34 -8.93 -14.23
N GLY A 107 -17.60 -8.54 -14.00
CA GLY A 107 -18.74 -8.89 -14.87
C GLY A 107 -18.90 -8.04 -16.14
N ALA A 108 -18.06 -7.04 -16.40
CA ALA A 108 -18.31 -6.04 -17.46
C ALA A 108 -17.28 -5.99 -18.60
N LYS A 109 -16.48 -7.03 -18.83
CA LYS A 109 -15.56 -7.07 -19.99
C LYS A 109 -15.41 -8.48 -20.58
N HIS A 110 -16.46 -9.01 -21.21
CA HIS A 110 -16.42 -9.98 -22.33
C HIS A 110 -17.81 -10.02 -22.99
N ALA A 111 -18.15 -9.00 -23.78
CA ALA A 111 -19.24 -9.03 -24.76
C ALA A 111 -18.82 -8.22 -25.97
#